data_AF-A0A9E4D7N4-F1
#
_entry.id   AF-A0A9E4D7N4-F1
#
_cell.length_a   1.000
_cell.length_b   1.000
_cell.length_c   1.000
_cell.angle_alpha   90.00
_cell.angle_beta   90.00
_cell.angle_gamma   90.00
#
_symmetry.space_group_name_H-M   'P 1'
#
loop_
_entity.id
_entity.type
_entity.pdbx_description
1 polymer ?
#
loop_
_entity_poly.entity_id
_entity_poly.type
_entity_poly.pdbx_seq_one_letter_code
_entity_poly.pdbx_strand_id
1 'polypeptide(L)'
;MGGDDLVRAVAIATDQTEDWLGELLPDEFLPLVTAVVEVNADFFVRRVLPALNAATETTLATLGMTPLPSSSPTATAGPESSTTP
;
A
#
# COMPACT_ATOMS: atom_id res chain seq x y z
N MET A 1 18.16 1.54 14.00
CA MET A 1 17.50 0.77 12.92
C MET A 1 16.49 1.70 12.25
N GLY A 2 16.84 2.43 11.20
CA GLY A 2 15.87 3.34 10.58
C GLY A 2 16.34 4.09 9.33
N GLY A 3 17.62 4.45 9.23
CA GLY A 3 18.14 5.14 8.04
C GLY A 3 18.43 4.20 6.87
N ASP A 4 19.11 3.08 7.15
CA ASP A 4 19.55 2.10 6.14
C ASP A 4 18.38 1.44 5.38
N ASP A 5 17.31 1.08 6.10
CA ASP A 5 16.09 0.51 5.50
C ASP A 5 15.41 1.47 4.51
N LEU A 6 15.44 2.78 4.79
CA LEU A 6 14.85 3.79 3.92
C LEU A 6 15.68 3.99 2.65
N VAL A 7 17.01 4.03 2.77
CA VAL A 7 17.93 4.11 1.63
C VAL A 7 17.71 2.91 0.70
N ARG A 8 17.63 1.71 1.26
CA ARG A 8 17.38 0.50 0.48
C ARG A 8 16.00 0.48 -0.20
N ALA A 9 14.97 0.96 0.49
CA ALA A 9 13.63 1.05 -0.10
C ALA A 9 13.58 2.03 -1.29
N VAL A 10 14.25 3.18 -1.16
CA VAL A 10 14.36 4.17 -2.24
C VAL A 10 15.16 3.62 -3.41
N ALA A 11 16.28 2.93 -3.16
CA ALA A 11 17.10 2.28 -4.19
C ALA A 11 16.26 1.35 -5.09
N ILE A 12 15.41 0.53 -4.47
CA ILE A 12 14.52 -0.40 -5.18
C ILE A 12 13.45 0.35 -5.98
N ALA A 13 12.90 1.44 -5.42
CA ALA A 13 11.83 2.19 -6.06
C ALA A 13 12.31 3.08 -7.22
N THR A 14 13.56 3.54 -7.18
CA THR A 14 14.16 4.40 -8.21
C THR A 14 15.08 3.66 -9.17
N ASP A 15 15.33 2.37 -8.94
CA ASP A 15 16.32 1.55 -9.67
C ASP A 15 17.75 2.13 -9.59
N GLN A 16 18.08 2.76 -8.46
CA GLN A 16 19.38 3.38 -8.20
C GLN A 16 20.20 2.59 -7.17
N THR A 17 21.51 2.80 -7.13
CA THR A 17 22.40 2.12 -6.17
C THR A 17 22.38 2.77 -4.79
N GLU A 18 22.55 1.97 -3.74
CA GLU A 18 22.63 2.44 -2.34
C GLU A 18 23.83 3.38 -2.12
N ASP A 19 24.92 3.17 -2.86
CA ASP A 19 26.12 4.02 -2.85
C ASP A 19 25.80 5.44 -3.35
N TRP A 20 25.04 5.56 -4.45
CA TRP A 20 24.58 6.84 -4.99
C TRP A 20 23.63 7.57 -4.03
N LEU A 21 22.77 6.82 -3.33
CA LEU A 21 21.89 7.39 -2.29
C LEU A 21 22.64 7.77 -1.01
N GLY A 22 23.75 7.10 -0.71
CA GLY A 22 24.60 7.42 0.43
C GLY A 22 25.43 8.69 0.24
N GLU A 23 25.68 9.10 -1.01
CA GLU A 23 26.35 10.36 -1.35
C GLU A 23 25.39 11.57 -1.34
N LEU A 24 24.07 11.34 -1.37
CA LEU A 24 23.07 12.41 -1.31
C LEU A 24 23.02 13.05 0.08
N LEU A 25 23.01 14.38 0.11
CA LEU A 25 22.78 15.11 1.34
C LEU A 25 21.34 14.88 1.85
N PRO A 26 21.09 14.98 3.17
CA PRO A 26 19.74 14.80 3.73
C PRO A 26 18.71 15.72 3.08
N ASP A 27 19.12 16.95 2.75
CA ASP A 27 18.28 17.96 2.09
C ASP A 27 17.88 17.59 0.66
N GLU A 28 18.58 16.66 0.02
CA GLU A 28 18.30 16.14 -1.32
C GLU A 28 17.61 14.77 -1.28
N PHE A 29 17.93 13.95 -0.28
CA PHE A 29 17.34 12.63 -0.08
C PHE A 29 15.86 12.69 0.35
N LEU A 30 15.51 13.56 1.29
CA LEU A 30 14.12 13.74 1.74
C LEU A 30 13.13 14.13 0.64
N PRO A 31 13.41 15.11 -0.24
CA PRO A 31 12.52 15.43 -1.35
C PRO A 31 12.47 14.29 -2.38
N LEU A 32 13.56 13.55 -2.60
CA LEU A 32 13.55 12.36 -3.46
C LEU A 32 12.60 11.28 -2.90
N VAL A 33 12.69 10.97 -1.61
CA VAL A 33 11.76 10.03 -0.94
C VAL A 33 10.31 10.47 -1.12
N THR A 34 10.05 11.77 -0.94
CA THR A 34 8.72 12.35 -1.08
C THR A 34 8.19 12.19 -2.51
N ALA A 35 9.01 12.53 -3.50
CA ALA A 35 8.66 12.41 -4.92
C ALA A 35 8.41 10.94 -5.33
N VAL A 36 9.22 10.01 -4.82
CA VAL A 36 9.03 8.57 -5.07
C VAL A 36 7.67 8.11 -4.53
N VAL A 37 7.28 8.56 -3.33
CA VAL A 37 5.98 8.21 -2.75
C VAL A 37 4.83 8.87 -3.51
N GLU A 38 4.93 10.15 -3.86
CA GLU A 38 3.88 10.88 -4.57
C GLU A 38 3.64 10.33 -5.98
N VAL A 39 4.71 10.09 -6.74
CA VAL A 39 4.61 9.57 -8.11
C VAL A 39 4.12 8.13 -8.14
N ASN A 40 4.49 7.32 -7.14
CA ASN A 40 4.08 5.92 -7.07
C ASN A 40 2.81 5.68 -6.23
N ALA A 41 2.17 6.72 -5.66
CA ALA A 41 1.04 6.56 -4.75
C ALA A 41 -0.13 5.78 -5.39
N ASP A 42 -0.43 6.05 -6.67
CA ASP A 42 -1.48 5.32 -7.41
C ASP A 42 -1.14 3.83 -7.55
N PHE A 43 0.12 3.51 -7.82
CA PHE A 43 0.62 2.14 -7.89
C PHE A 43 0.57 1.45 -6.52
N PHE A 44 0.97 2.15 -5.46
CA PHE A 44 0.90 1.62 -4.10
C PHE A 44 -0.53 1.27 -3.71
N VAL A 45 -1.49 2.18 -3.95
CA VAL A 45 -2.89 1.98 -3.58
C VAL A 45 -3.58 0.92 -4.47
N ARG A 46 -3.35 0.95 -5.78
CA ARG A 46 -4.08 0.08 -6.71
C ARG A 46 -3.43 -1.29 -6.92
N ARG A 47 -2.13 -1.43 -6.66
CA ARG A 47 -1.37 -2.66 -6.98
C ARG A 47 -0.65 -3.27 -5.79
N VAL A 48 -0.01 -2.46 -4.94
CA VAL A 48 0.83 -2.97 -3.83
C VAL A 48 0.00 -3.30 -2.61
N LEU A 49 -0.89 -2.41 -2.14
CA LEU A 49 -1.76 -2.67 -0.99
C LEU A 49 -2.64 -3.92 -1.17
N PRO A 50 -3.29 -4.15 -2.32
CA PRO A 50 -4.07 -5.37 -2.53
C PRO A 50 -3.20 -6.63 -2.54
N ALA A 51 -2.01 -6.57 -3.12
CA ALA A 51 -1.09 -7.70 -3.16
C ALA A 51 -0.51 -8.02 -1.76
N LEU A 52 -0.20 -6.99 -0.98
CA LEU A 52 0.21 -7.13 0.42
C LEU A 52 -0.91 -7.73 1.27
N ASN A 53 -2.15 -7.26 1.11
CA ASN A 53 -3.29 -7.81 1.84
C ASN A 53 -3.55 -9.28 1.49
N ALA A 54 -3.43 -9.65 0.21
CA ALA A 54 -3.52 -11.06 -0.21
C ALA A 54 -2.38 -11.91 0.38
N ALA A 55 -1.17 -11.37 0.47
CA ALA A 55 -0.02 -12.06 1.06
C ALA A 55 -0.17 -12.24 2.58
N THR A 56 -0.69 -11.24 3.30
CA THR A 56 -0.97 -11.33 4.73
C THR A 56 -2.12 -12.31 5.00
N GLU A 57 -3.20 -12.28 4.22
CA GLU A 57 -4.30 -13.25 4.29
C GLU A 57 -3.79 -14.69 4.08
N THR A 58 -2.93 -14.90 3.09
CA THR A 58 -2.30 -16.21 2.83
C THR A 58 -1.42 -16.65 4.01
N THR A 59 -0.64 -15.74 4.56
CA THR A 59 0.24 -16.01 5.70
C THR A 59 -0.57 -16.34 6.96
N LEU A 60 -1.61 -15.57 7.24
CA LEU A 60 -2.55 -15.79 8.35
C LEU A 60 -3.31 -17.12 8.21
N ALA A 61 -3.76 -17.46 7.00
CA ALA A 61 -4.37 -18.76 6.72
C ALA A 61 -3.38 -19.91 6.95
N THR A 62 -2.12 -19.74 6.54
CA THR A 62 -1.04 -20.73 6.76
C THR A 62 -0.74 -20.92 8.25
N LEU A 63 -0.87 -19.86 9.06
CA LEU A 63 -0.69 -19.88 10.51
C LEU A 63 -1.96 -20.30 11.27
N GLY A 64 -3.06 -20.63 10.58
CA GLY A 64 -4.34 -21.02 11.19
C GLY A 64 -5.06 -19.85 11.90
N MET A 65 -4.65 -18.61 11.64
CA MET A 65 -5.13 -17.41 12.30
C MET A 65 -6.17 -16.74 11.38
N THR A 66 -7.42 -17.19 11.44
CA THR A 66 -8.49 -16.66 10.58
C THR A 66 -8.79 -15.19 10.96
N PRO A 67 -8.66 -14.20 10.05
CA PRO A 67 -9.06 -12.83 10.35
C PRO A 67 -10.57 -12.76 10.62
N LEU A 68 -10.99 -11.98 11.62
CA LEU A 68 -12.40 -11.78 11.94
C LEU A 68 -13.11 -11.10 10.76
N PRO A 69 -14.35 -11.50 10.43
CA PRO A 69 -15.11 -10.85 9.37
C PRO A 69 -15.32 -9.38 9.71
N SER A 70 -14.82 -8.51 8.84
CA SER A 70 -15.16 -7.08 8.86
C SER A 70 -16.64 -6.95 8.50
N SER A 71 -17.46 -6.52 9.45
CA SER A 71 -18.89 -6.29 9.23
C SER A 71 -19.12 -5.27 8.12
N SER A 72 -19.75 -5.70 7.03
CA SER A 72 -20.26 -4.79 5.98
C SER A 72 -21.48 -4.02 6.51
N PRO A 73 -21.64 -2.71 6.19
CA PRO A 73 -22.90 -2.03 6.43
C PRO A 73 -23.97 -2.59 5.48
N THR A 74 -25.04 -3.14 6.05
CA THR A 74 -26.25 -3.57 5.35
C THR A 74 -26.84 -2.40 4.54
N ALA A 75 -26.72 -2.44 3.22
CA ALA A 75 -27.50 -1.63 2.30
C ALA A 75 -28.90 -2.26 2.16
N THR A 76 -29.85 -1.81 2.99
CA THR A 76 -31.27 -2.10 2.81
C THR A 76 -31.80 -1.24 1.67
N ALA A 77 -31.77 -1.74 0.44
CA ALA A 77 -32.63 -1.25 -0.64
C ALA A 77 -34.00 -1.95 -0.52
N GLY A 78 -35.03 -1.18 -0.15
CA GLY A 78 -36.41 -1.67 -0.07
C GLY A 78 -37.03 -1.86 -1.47
N PRO A 79 -37.86 -2.89 -1.68
CA PRO A 79 -38.35 -3.29 -3.00
C PRO A 79 -39.50 -2.42 -3.52
N GLU A 80 -39.66 -2.51 -4.83
CA GLU A 80 -40.57 -1.81 -5.74
C GLU A 80 -42.05 -1.93 -5.37
N SER A 81 -42.87 -0.91 -5.71
CA SER A 81 -44.33 -1.07 -5.82
C SER A 81 -44.91 -0.15 -6.90
N SER A 82 -45.68 -0.80 -7.77
CA SER A 82 -46.39 -0.36 -8.98
C SER A 82 -47.34 0.84 -8.87
N THR A 83 -47.74 1.30 -10.05
CA THR A 83 -49.10 1.72 -10.46
C THR A 83 -49.34 3.21 -10.75
N THR A 84 -49.55 3.45 -12.03
CA THR A 84 -50.05 4.63 -12.76
C THR A 84 -51.44 5.08 -12.30
N PRO A 85 -51.74 6.39 -12.42
CA PRO A 85 -53.02 6.84 -12.95
C PRO A 85 -52.89 7.60 -14.27
#